data_AF-A0A9D4Z2I0-F1
#
_entry.id   AF-A0A9D4Z2I0-F1
#
_cell.length_a   1.000
_cell.length_b   1.000
_cell.length_c   1.000
_cell.angle_alpha   90.00
_cell.angle_beta   90.00
_cell.angle_gamma   90.00
#
_symmetry.space_group_name_H-M   'P 1'
#
loop_
_entity.id
_entity.type
_entity.pdbx_description
1 polymer ?
#
loop_
_entity_poly.entity_id
_entity_poly.type
_entity_poly.pdbx_seq_one_letter_code
_entity_poly.pdbx_strand_id
1 'polypeptide(L)'
;MRGKQRIFKGPDAEKSGKQEMHCKARNPQCGLEIGESLALGAVGVMPCNICCSEPHFCRECLCILCGKTMKCGYSAFSSVRCFARLSGAEFCGHGAHLTCALDCQMAGVVKQLNLDMEYICRRCDQRTDLREHVVRLLESLRYTNCKTLAETSLNTALLIMHGTQAEGARRLLQLVETALHMMQKGSSICEVFDLLHGTDPEVLLD
;
A
#
# COMPACT_ATOMS: atom_id res chain seq x y z
N MET A 1 -72.61 11.34 6.75
CA MET A 1 -71.63 11.65 5.69
C MET A 1 -70.27 11.88 6.33
N ARG A 2 -69.30 10.97 6.13
CA ARG A 2 -67.97 11.01 6.77
C ARG A 2 -66.91 11.39 5.73
N GLY A 3 -66.14 12.44 6.02
CA GLY A 3 -65.12 13.01 5.13
C GLY A 3 -63.93 12.07 4.92
N LYS A 4 -63.45 11.97 3.68
CA LYS A 4 -62.25 11.21 3.30
C LYS A 4 -61.02 12.09 3.46
N GLN A 5 -60.16 11.74 4.41
CA GLN A 5 -58.81 12.31 4.54
C GLN A 5 -57.93 11.80 3.38
N ARG A 6 -57.34 12.74 2.63
CA ARG A 6 -56.34 12.45 1.60
C ARG A 6 -55.01 12.15 2.29
N ILE A 7 -54.53 10.92 2.12
CA ILE A 7 -53.18 10.52 2.55
C ILE A 7 -52.19 11.10 1.53
N PHE A 8 -51.40 12.08 1.95
CA PHE A 8 -50.22 12.52 1.22
C PHE A 8 -49.14 11.45 1.37
N LYS A 9 -48.75 10.82 0.26
CA LYS A 9 -47.51 10.02 0.19
C LYS A 9 -46.34 10.99 0.10
N GLY A 10 -45.50 11.02 1.13
CA GLY A 10 -44.20 11.69 1.11
C GLY A 10 -43.23 10.98 0.14
N PRO A 11 -42.13 11.64 -0.26
CA PRO A 11 -41.24 11.16 -1.31
C PRO A 11 -40.53 9.88 -0.87
N ASP A 12 -40.33 9.01 -1.84
CA ASP A 12 -39.67 7.72 -1.70
C ASP A 12 -38.31 7.88 -1.00
N ALA A 13 -38.15 7.18 0.12
CA ALA A 13 -36.85 6.99 0.73
C ALA A 13 -35.97 6.24 -0.28
N GLU A 14 -34.97 6.94 -0.82
CA GLU A 14 -33.94 6.38 -1.69
C GLU A 14 -33.42 5.09 -1.05
N LYS A 15 -33.59 3.98 -1.77
CA LYS A 15 -32.94 2.71 -1.46
C LYS A 15 -31.44 2.96 -1.55
N SER A 16 -30.79 3.23 -0.42
CA SER A 16 -29.34 3.10 -0.27
C SER A 16 -28.96 1.71 -0.78
N GLY A 17 -28.39 1.65 -1.98
CA GLY A 17 -28.03 0.39 -2.62
C GLY A 17 -27.13 -0.41 -1.69
N LYS A 18 -27.48 -1.67 -1.43
CA LYS A 18 -26.57 -2.61 -0.79
C LYS A 18 -25.32 -2.66 -1.66
N GLN A 19 -24.23 -2.08 -1.16
CA GLN A 19 -22.95 -2.08 -1.83
C GLN A 19 -22.57 -3.54 -2.09
N GLU A 20 -22.31 -3.91 -3.35
CA GLU A 20 -21.89 -5.27 -3.71
C GLU A 20 -20.64 -5.63 -2.90
N MET A 21 -20.79 -6.58 -2.00
CA MET A 21 -19.73 -7.10 -1.12
C MET A 21 -18.90 -8.16 -1.84
N HIS A 22 -18.62 -7.95 -3.13
CA HIS A 22 -17.93 -8.92 -3.98
C HIS A 22 -16.74 -8.27 -4.68
N CYS A 23 -15.73 -9.08 -4.98
CA CYS A 23 -14.57 -8.67 -5.73
C CYS A 23 -14.90 -8.51 -7.21
N LYS A 24 -15.02 -7.26 -7.66
CA LYS A 24 -15.22 -6.92 -9.08
C LYS A 24 -14.11 -7.42 -10.01
N ALA A 25 -12.92 -7.63 -9.46
CA ALA A 25 -11.77 -8.20 -10.16
C ALA A 25 -11.80 -9.72 -10.25
N ARG A 26 -12.82 -10.39 -9.67
CA ARG A 26 -12.96 -11.85 -9.62
C ARG A 26 -11.75 -12.57 -9.04
N ASN A 27 -11.05 -11.92 -8.10
CA ASN A 27 -9.94 -12.53 -7.38
C ASN A 27 -10.50 -13.34 -6.19
N PRO A 28 -10.40 -14.68 -6.19
CA PRO A 28 -10.92 -15.53 -5.12
C PRO A 28 -10.17 -15.37 -3.79
N GLN A 29 -8.97 -14.79 -3.81
CA GLN A 29 -8.18 -14.49 -2.61
C GLN A 29 -8.38 -13.05 -2.13
N CYS A 30 -9.30 -12.31 -2.72
CA CYS A 30 -9.61 -10.96 -2.28
C CYS A 30 -10.24 -10.99 -0.90
N GLY A 31 -9.85 -10.05 -0.03
CA GLY A 31 -10.48 -9.86 1.29
C GLY A 31 -12.01 -9.75 1.20
N LEU A 32 -12.55 -9.22 0.10
CA LEU A 32 -14.01 -9.14 -0.11
C LEU A 32 -14.67 -10.52 -0.25
N GLU A 33 -13.96 -11.50 -0.83
CA GLU A 33 -14.48 -12.85 -1.02
C GLU A 33 -14.25 -13.74 0.20
N ILE A 34 -13.09 -13.61 0.86
CA ILE A 34 -12.72 -14.45 2.01
C ILE A 34 -13.21 -13.90 3.36
N GLY A 35 -13.83 -12.71 3.38
CA GLY A 35 -14.37 -12.11 4.60
C GLY A 35 -13.36 -11.40 5.50
N GLU A 36 -12.11 -11.26 5.06
CA GLU A 36 -11.01 -10.59 5.79
C GLU A 36 -10.71 -9.19 5.25
N SER A 37 -11.64 -8.60 4.50
CA SER A 37 -11.43 -7.27 3.93
C SER A 37 -11.33 -6.21 5.03
N LEU A 38 -10.39 -5.28 4.82
CA LEU A 38 -10.34 -4.01 5.55
C LEU A 38 -11.68 -3.25 5.45
N ALA A 39 -12.42 -3.44 4.36
CA ALA A 39 -13.73 -2.86 4.11
C ALA A 39 -14.93 -3.68 4.60
N LEU A 40 -14.74 -4.93 5.05
CA LEU A 40 -15.81 -5.81 5.53
C LEU A 40 -15.79 -6.03 7.05
N GLY A 41 -14.73 -5.61 7.76
CA GLY A 41 -14.73 -5.57 9.22
C GLY A 41 -15.65 -4.47 9.80
N ALA A 42 -15.58 -4.23 11.12
CA ALA A 42 -16.29 -3.11 11.78
C ALA A 42 -15.84 -1.72 11.29
N VAL A 43 -14.89 -1.67 10.36
CA VAL A 43 -14.18 -0.48 9.91
C VAL A 43 -14.78 0.01 8.58
N GLY A 44 -15.29 1.23 8.56
CA GLY A 44 -15.97 1.82 7.40
C GLY A 44 -15.00 2.40 6.37
N VAL A 45 -14.92 1.84 5.16
CA VAL A 45 -14.07 2.40 4.08
C VAL A 45 -14.87 3.36 3.19
N MET A 46 -14.23 4.45 2.75
CA MET A 46 -14.86 5.51 1.95
C MET A 46 -15.58 4.97 0.71
N PRO A 47 -16.85 5.34 0.46
CA PRO A 47 -17.51 5.06 -0.80
C PRO A 47 -16.83 5.86 -1.92
N CYS A 48 -15.99 5.20 -2.71
CA CYS A 48 -15.25 5.82 -3.80
C CYS A 48 -15.98 5.60 -5.13
N ASN A 49 -16.68 6.63 -5.62
CA ASN A 49 -17.37 6.60 -6.92
C ASN A 49 -16.49 7.01 -8.11
N ILE A 50 -15.18 7.18 -7.90
CA ILE A 50 -14.23 7.55 -8.96
C ILE A 50 -13.46 6.32 -9.43
N CYS A 51 -12.75 5.66 -8.53
CA CYS A 51 -11.98 4.46 -8.88
C CYS A 51 -12.83 3.20 -8.76
N CYS A 52 -13.68 3.09 -7.74
CA CYS A 52 -14.47 1.87 -7.50
C CYS A 52 -15.77 1.80 -8.33
N SER A 53 -16.08 2.83 -9.12
CA SER A 53 -17.12 2.76 -10.15
C SER A 53 -16.69 1.92 -11.36
N GLU A 54 -15.39 1.78 -11.59
CA GLU A 54 -14.86 1.01 -12.72
C GLU A 54 -15.27 -0.49 -12.62
N PRO A 55 -15.85 -1.08 -13.68
CA PRO A 55 -16.48 -2.42 -13.62
C PRO A 55 -15.60 -3.56 -13.12
N HIS A 56 -14.27 -3.43 -13.23
CA HIS A 56 -13.31 -4.46 -12.84
C HIS A 56 -12.39 -4.01 -11.72
N PHE A 57 -12.49 -2.77 -11.27
CA PHE A 57 -11.58 -2.27 -10.25
C PHE A 57 -12.02 -2.71 -8.85
N CYS A 58 -11.12 -3.39 -8.15
CA CYS A 58 -11.30 -3.75 -6.75
C CYS A 58 -10.23 -3.07 -5.90
N ARG A 59 -10.64 -2.12 -5.04
CA ARG A 59 -9.71 -1.40 -4.14
C ARG A 59 -8.94 -2.29 -3.17
N GLU A 60 -9.50 -3.46 -2.84
CA GLU A 60 -8.88 -4.38 -1.90
C GLU A 60 -7.70 -5.10 -2.54
N CYS A 61 -7.84 -5.54 -3.79
CA CYS A 61 -6.87 -6.44 -4.40
C CYS A 61 -6.19 -5.90 -5.66
N LEU A 62 -6.52 -4.71 -6.16
CA LEU A 62 -5.86 -4.12 -7.33
C LEU A 62 -5.06 -2.86 -6.97
N CYS A 63 -3.93 -2.71 -7.65
CA CYS A 63 -3.12 -1.50 -7.60
C CYS A 63 -3.86 -0.37 -8.33
N ILE A 64 -4.01 0.79 -7.69
CA ILE A 64 -4.68 1.95 -8.26
C ILE A 64 -3.95 2.53 -9.49
N LEU A 65 -2.64 2.26 -9.63
CA LEU A 65 -1.82 2.84 -10.69
C LEU A 65 -1.80 1.99 -11.96
N CYS A 66 -1.77 0.66 -11.84
CA CYS A 66 -1.66 -0.24 -12.99
C CYS A 66 -2.86 -1.17 -13.20
N GLY A 67 -3.82 -1.18 -12.27
CA GLY A 67 -5.01 -2.04 -12.33
C GLY A 67 -4.73 -3.54 -12.17
N LYS A 68 -3.49 -3.94 -11.88
CA LYS A 68 -3.11 -5.34 -11.68
C LYS A 68 -3.25 -5.76 -10.22
N THR A 69 -3.40 -7.06 -10.01
CA THR A 69 -3.56 -7.64 -8.68
C THR A 69 -2.35 -7.36 -7.80
N MET A 70 -2.60 -6.81 -6.61
CA MET A 70 -1.65 -6.76 -5.51
C MET A 70 -1.67 -8.10 -4.80
N LYS A 71 -0.49 -8.62 -4.49
CA LYS A 71 -0.39 -9.86 -3.74
C LYS A 71 -0.76 -9.61 -2.28
N CYS A 72 -1.50 -10.53 -1.68
CA CYS A 72 -1.78 -10.54 -0.25
C CYS A 72 -0.74 -11.38 0.51
N GLY A 73 -0.69 -11.24 1.85
CA GLY A 73 0.15 -12.07 2.71
C GLY A 73 1.65 -11.71 2.67
N TYR A 74 2.53 -12.72 2.58
CA TYR A 74 3.99 -12.58 2.74
C TYR A 74 4.67 -11.58 1.79
N SER A 75 4.02 -11.24 0.68
CA SER A 75 4.51 -10.27 -0.32
C SER A 75 3.87 -8.88 -0.16
N ALA A 76 3.18 -8.61 0.96
CA ALA A 76 2.57 -7.33 1.28
C ALA A 76 3.58 -6.17 1.33
N PHE A 77 4.85 -6.46 1.62
CA PHE A 77 5.93 -5.46 1.62
C PHE A 77 6.19 -4.85 0.23
N SER A 78 5.69 -5.47 -0.84
CA SER A 78 5.78 -4.95 -2.21
C SER A 78 4.64 -3.98 -2.58
N SER A 79 3.81 -3.61 -1.61
CA SER A 79 2.66 -2.73 -1.79
C SER A 79 2.54 -1.74 -0.63
N VAL A 80 1.90 -0.62 -0.89
CA VAL A 80 1.54 0.39 0.11
C VAL A 80 0.04 0.63 0.05
N ARG A 81 -0.60 0.80 1.21
CA ARG A 81 -2.03 1.13 1.32
C ARG A 81 -2.23 2.43 2.08
N CYS A 82 -3.13 3.26 1.57
CA CYS A 82 -3.47 4.53 2.20
C CYS A 82 -4.50 4.33 3.32
N PHE A 83 -4.08 4.65 4.55
CA PHE A 83 -4.93 4.65 5.76
C PHE A 83 -5.32 6.07 6.19
N ALA A 84 -5.40 7.02 5.26
CA ALA A 84 -5.86 8.36 5.61
C ALA A 84 -7.34 8.36 5.96
N ARG A 85 -7.69 9.05 7.06
CA ARG A 85 -9.07 9.29 7.47
C ARG A 85 -9.64 10.45 6.67
N LEU A 86 -10.80 10.24 6.04
CA LEU A 86 -11.46 11.23 5.20
C LEU A 86 -12.86 11.52 5.76
N SER A 87 -13.36 12.73 5.58
CA SER A 87 -14.70 13.10 6.06
C SER A 87 -15.77 12.14 5.49
N GLY A 88 -16.54 11.48 6.37
CA GLY A 88 -17.58 10.52 5.96
C GLY A 88 -17.09 9.08 5.75
N ALA A 89 -15.85 8.77 6.13
CA ALA A 89 -15.28 7.43 6.07
C ALA A 89 -14.20 7.24 7.14
N GLU A 90 -13.89 6.00 7.53
CA GLU A 90 -12.75 5.77 8.41
C GLU A 90 -11.44 5.76 7.64
N PHE A 91 -11.36 5.15 6.45
CA PHE A 91 -10.10 5.12 5.68
C PHE A 91 -10.30 5.19 4.16
N CYS A 92 -9.29 5.72 3.44
CA CYS A 92 -9.23 5.73 1.97
C CYS A 92 -9.15 4.31 1.37
N GLY A 93 -8.28 3.46 1.91
CA GLY A 93 -8.17 2.04 1.57
C GLY A 93 -7.55 1.70 0.22
N HIS A 94 -7.23 2.67 -0.64
CA HIS A 94 -6.60 2.39 -1.94
C HIS A 94 -5.13 2.00 -1.75
N GLY A 95 -4.70 0.96 -2.47
CA GLY A 95 -3.31 0.51 -2.48
C GLY A 95 -2.64 0.63 -3.84
N ALA A 96 -1.32 0.59 -3.83
CA ALA A 96 -0.47 0.53 -5.01
C ALA A 96 0.66 -0.48 -4.79
N HIS A 97 1.16 -1.09 -5.87
CA HIS A 97 2.49 -1.70 -5.82
C HIS A 97 3.51 -0.60 -5.53
N LEU A 98 4.48 -0.87 -4.65
CA LEU A 98 5.54 0.09 -4.35
C LEU A 98 6.34 0.46 -5.60
N THR A 99 6.64 -0.52 -6.46
CA THR A 99 7.33 -0.28 -7.74
C THR A 99 6.53 0.65 -8.65
N CYS A 100 5.22 0.43 -8.82
CA CYS A 100 4.37 1.35 -9.57
C CYS A 100 4.36 2.75 -8.96
N ALA A 101 4.34 2.86 -7.63
CA ALA A 101 4.35 4.15 -6.96
C ALA A 101 5.69 4.89 -7.16
N LEU A 102 6.82 4.19 -7.11
CA LEU A 102 8.15 4.73 -7.40
C LEU A 102 8.27 5.16 -8.87
N ASP A 103 7.87 4.29 -9.81
CA ASP A 103 7.93 4.55 -11.26
C ASP A 103 7.07 5.76 -11.66
N CYS A 104 5.91 5.93 -11.02
CA CYS A 104 5.03 7.07 -11.23
C CYS A 104 5.44 8.33 -10.44
N GLN A 105 6.60 8.33 -9.77
CA GLN A 105 7.06 9.41 -8.88
C GLN A 105 6.02 9.82 -7.83
N MET A 106 5.27 8.83 -7.31
CA MET A 106 4.31 8.99 -6.21
C MET A 106 4.84 8.43 -4.89
N ALA A 107 6.03 7.83 -4.88
CA ALA A 107 6.68 7.31 -3.69
C ALA A 107 8.19 7.63 -3.67
N GLY A 108 8.79 7.61 -2.48
CA GLY A 108 10.21 7.83 -2.26
C GLY A 108 10.54 9.31 -2.02
N VAL A 109 11.72 9.73 -2.47
CA VAL A 109 12.15 11.13 -2.39
C VAL A 109 11.82 11.85 -3.70
N VAL A 110 10.76 12.66 -3.69
CA VAL A 110 10.23 13.31 -4.90
C VAL A 110 10.17 14.82 -4.67
N LYS A 111 11.12 15.55 -5.26
CA LYS A 111 11.26 17.02 -5.07
C LYS A 111 10.02 17.79 -5.50
N GLN A 112 9.42 17.42 -6.63
CA GLN A 112 8.25 18.10 -7.21
C GLN A 112 7.02 18.01 -6.32
N LEU A 113 6.91 16.93 -5.53
CA LEU A 113 5.80 16.68 -4.61
C LEU A 113 6.19 16.93 -3.15
N ASN A 114 7.42 17.40 -2.91
CA ASN A 114 8.02 17.57 -1.60
C ASN A 114 7.83 16.33 -0.71
N LEU A 115 8.17 15.15 -1.24
CA LEU A 115 8.16 13.87 -0.53
C LEU A 115 9.58 13.51 -0.10
N ASP A 116 9.75 12.98 1.11
CA ASP A 116 10.99 12.38 1.59
C ASP A 116 10.68 11.04 2.27
N MET A 117 10.95 9.94 1.57
CA MET A 117 10.58 8.58 1.99
C MET A 117 9.06 8.42 2.27
N GLU A 118 8.23 9.07 1.45
CA GLU A 118 6.78 9.05 1.60
C GLU A 118 6.13 8.52 0.32
N TYR A 119 4.90 8.01 0.43
CA TYR A 119 3.99 7.74 -0.66
C TYR A 119 2.82 8.72 -0.62
N ILE A 120 2.44 9.30 -1.76
CA ILE A 120 1.21 10.08 -1.91
C ILE A 120 0.12 9.26 -2.60
N CYS A 121 -1.04 9.15 -1.98
CA CYS A 121 -2.13 8.35 -2.51
C CYS A 121 -2.79 9.01 -3.72
N ARG A 122 -2.78 8.34 -4.88
CA ARG A 122 -3.39 8.85 -6.12
C ARG A 122 -4.87 9.24 -6.01
N ARG A 123 -5.60 8.68 -5.04
CA ARG A 123 -7.03 8.95 -4.84
C ARG A 123 -7.33 10.23 -4.05
N CYS A 124 -6.56 10.46 -2.98
CA CYS A 124 -6.91 11.45 -1.95
C CYS A 124 -5.75 12.37 -1.58
N ASP A 125 -4.61 12.22 -2.23
CA ASP A 125 -3.39 13.02 -2.09
C ASP A 125 -2.80 13.06 -0.67
N GLN A 126 -3.24 12.13 0.19
CA GLN A 126 -2.71 11.95 1.52
C GLN A 126 -1.41 11.15 1.48
N ARG A 127 -0.48 11.55 2.36
CA ARG A 127 0.84 10.96 2.46
C ARG A 127 0.85 9.74 3.38
N THR A 128 1.81 8.86 3.18
CA THR A 128 2.05 7.67 4.00
C THR A 128 3.56 7.50 4.13
N ASP A 129 4.04 7.42 5.37
CA ASP A 129 5.46 7.19 5.64
C ASP A 129 5.89 5.78 5.18
N LEU A 130 7.03 5.70 4.49
CA LEU A 130 7.59 4.46 3.98
C LEU A 130 8.77 3.92 4.80
N ARG A 131 9.20 4.55 5.89
CA ARG A 131 10.29 4.06 6.77
C ARG A 131 10.02 2.64 7.25
N GLU A 132 8.83 2.38 7.77
CA GLU A 132 8.41 1.03 8.18
C GLU A 132 8.36 0.06 6.99
N HIS A 133 8.07 0.55 5.78
CA HIS A 133 8.15 -0.29 4.57
C HIS A 133 9.60 -0.65 4.24
N VAL A 134 10.55 0.28 4.41
CA VAL A 134 11.99 0.02 4.26
C VAL A 134 12.43 -1.06 5.25
N VAL A 135 12.12 -0.91 6.54
CA VAL A 135 12.46 -1.91 7.57
C VAL A 135 11.95 -3.30 7.17
N ARG A 136 10.66 -3.41 6.83
CA ARG A 136 10.06 -4.69 6.44
C ARG A 136 10.63 -5.28 5.15
N LEU A 137 11.02 -4.45 4.18
CA LEU A 137 11.72 -4.91 2.97
C LEU A 137 13.05 -5.55 3.33
N LEU A 138 13.82 -4.97 4.26
CA LEU A 138 15.09 -5.53 4.73
C LEU A 138 14.87 -6.80 5.57
N GLU A 139 13.90 -6.80 6.48
CA GLU A 139 13.57 -7.98 7.29
C GLU A 139 13.08 -9.16 6.45
N SER A 140 12.43 -8.90 5.31
CA SER A 140 11.92 -9.95 4.42
C SER A 140 13.02 -10.90 3.91
N LEU A 141 14.28 -10.44 3.89
CA LEU A 141 15.44 -11.27 3.52
C LEU A 141 15.62 -12.46 4.47
N ARG A 142 15.23 -12.34 5.75
CA ARG A 142 15.30 -13.43 6.74
C ARG A 142 14.52 -14.67 6.32
N TYR A 143 13.47 -14.46 5.54
CA TYR A 143 12.43 -15.47 5.32
C TYR A 143 12.37 -15.93 3.87
N THR A 144 13.26 -15.42 3.01
CA THR A 144 13.35 -15.82 1.62
C THR A 144 14.67 -16.51 1.33
N ASN A 145 14.60 -17.61 0.57
CA ASN A 145 15.77 -18.24 -0.04
C ASN A 145 15.92 -17.84 -1.52
N CYS A 146 15.05 -16.96 -2.01
CA CYS A 146 15.00 -16.57 -3.41
C CYS A 146 15.83 -15.30 -3.64
N LYS A 147 16.98 -15.47 -4.28
CA LYS A 147 17.93 -14.38 -4.56
C LYS A 147 17.27 -13.20 -5.28
N THR A 148 16.44 -13.46 -6.28
CA THR A 148 15.77 -12.40 -7.05
C THR A 148 14.77 -11.61 -6.21
N LEU A 149 14.07 -12.25 -5.26
CA LEU A 149 13.18 -11.55 -4.33
C LEU A 149 13.95 -10.69 -3.32
N ALA A 150 15.07 -11.20 -2.81
CA ALA A 150 15.95 -10.44 -1.93
C ALA A 150 16.55 -9.23 -2.65
N GLU A 151 17.08 -9.39 -3.88
CA GLU A 151 17.56 -8.27 -4.70
C GLU A 151 16.47 -7.25 -5.00
N THR A 152 15.25 -7.71 -5.30
CA THR A 152 14.11 -6.81 -5.54
C THR A 152 13.79 -5.99 -4.29
N SER A 153 13.86 -6.60 -3.11
CA SER A 153 13.57 -5.93 -1.84
C SER A 153 14.63 -4.88 -1.51
N LEU A 154 15.91 -5.21 -1.67
CA LEU A 154 17.03 -4.26 -1.51
C LEU A 154 16.92 -3.10 -2.50
N ASN A 155 16.69 -3.37 -3.78
CA ASN A 155 16.52 -2.31 -4.79
C ASN A 155 15.33 -1.41 -4.48
N THR A 156 14.21 -1.97 -4.02
CA THR A 156 13.03 -1.17 -3.65
C THR A 156 13.34 -0.27 -2.45
N ALA A 157 14.03 -0.78 -1.44
CA ALA A 157 14.48 0.02 -0.29
C ALA A 157 15.41 1.16 -0.71
N LEU A 158 16.37 0.89 -1.60
CA LEU A 158 17.26 1.92 -2.16
C LEU A 158 16.46 3.02 -2.87
N LEU A 159 15.53 2.65 -3.73
CA LEU A 159 14.72 3.62 -4.48
C LEU A 159 13.85 4.50 -3.57
N ILE A 160 13.35 3.95 -2.45
CA ILE A 160 12.60 4.74 -1.46
C ILE A 160 13.49 5.79 -0.79
N MET A 161 14.71 5.42 -0.42
CA MET A 161 15.65 6.28 0.34
C MET A 161 16.47 7.22 -0.55
N HIS A 162 16.64 6.91 -1.83
CA HIS A 162 17.57 7.61 -2.71
C HIS A 162 17.24 9.11 -2.83
N GLY A 163 18.16 9.95 -2.35
CA GLY A 163 18.04 11.41 -2.38
C GLY A 163 17.64 12.04 -1.04
N THR A 164 17.35 11.25 -0.01
CA THR A 164 17.00 11.74 1.33
C THR A 164 18.15 12.54 1.93
N GLN A 165 17.81 13.54 2.74
CA GLN A 165 18.80 14.33 3.50
C GLN A 165 18.91 13.88 4.96
N ALA A 166 18.08 12.93 5.40
CA ALA A 166 18.14 12.38 6.74
C ALA A 166 19.42 11.56 6.93
N GLU A 167 20.28 11.97 7.87
CA GLU A 167 21.60 11.36 8.10
C GLU A 167 21.52 9.85 8.33
N GLY A 168 20.58 9.39 9.15
CA GLY A 168 20.41 7.97 9.44
C GLY A 168 19.97 7.16 8.23
N ALA A 169 19.01 7.67 7.45
CA ALA A 169 18.58 7.04 6.20
C ALA A 169 19.70 6.99 5.15
N ARG A 170 20.58 8.00 5.07
CA ARG A 170 21.77 7.96 4.19
C ARG A 170 22.78 6.90 4.62
N ARG A 171 22.99 6.70 5.92
CA ARG A 171 23.83 5.60 6.43
C ARG A 171 23.22 4.25 6.06
N LEU A 172 21.91 4.09 6.24
CA LEU A 172 21.21 2.88 5.86
C LEU A 172 21.28 2.63 4.35
N LEU A 173 21.12 3.67 3.52
CA LEU A 173 21.29 3.59 2.06
C LEU A 173 22.65 2.97 1.68
N GLN A 174 23.75 3.45 2.25
CA GLN A 174 25.10 2.93 1.98
C GLN A 174 25.26 1.44 2.37
N LEU A 175 24.64 1.04 3.48
CA LEU A 175 24.64 -0.35 3.93
C LEU A 175 23.85 -1.24 2.96
N VAL A 176 22.68 -0.78 2.51
CA VAL A 176 21.86 -1.49 1.54
C VAL A 176 22.55 -1.57 0.17
N GLU A 177 23.27 -0.54 -0.26
CA GLU A 177 24.10 -0.56 -1.48
C GLU A 177 25.20 -1.62 -1.38
N THR A 178 25.88 -1.68 -0.22
CA THR A 178 26.92 -2.68 0.06
C THR A 178 26.34 -4.10 0.06
N ALA A 179 25.20 -4.29 0.73
CA ALA A 179 24.45 -5.54 0.79
C ALA A 179 24.05 -6.03 -0.62
N LEU A 180 23.53 -5.13 -1.47
CA LEU A 180 23.17 -5.46 -2.84
C LEU A 180 24.41 -5.83 -3.67
N HIS A 181 25.53 -5.13 -3.50
CA HIS A 181 26.78 -5.46 -4.17
C HIS A 181 27.31 -6.85 -3.76
N MET A 182 27.27 -7.18 -2.47
CA MET A 182 27.62 -8.51 -1.96
C MET A 182 26.77 -9.60 -2.62
N MET A 183 25.45 -9.41 -2.68
CA MET A 183 24.55 -10.34 -3.37
C MET A 183 24.92 -10.53 -4.85
N GLN A 184 25.21 -9.45 -5.57
CA GLN A 184 25.61 -9.50 -6.98
C GLN A 184 26.95 -10.25 -7.17
N LYS A 185 27.85 -10.16 -6.19
CA LYS A 185 29.14 -10.89 -6.18
C LYS A 185 29.04 -12.35 -5.74
N GLY A 186 27.86 -12.80 -5.31
CA GLY A 186 27.59 -14.21 -5.01
C GLY A 186 27.51 -14.54 -3.52
N SER A 187 27.55 -13.56 -2.63
CA SER A 187 27.25 -13.78 -1.20
C SER A 187 25.84 -14.35 -1.03
N SER A 188 25.70 -15.17 0.00
CA SER A 188 24.41 -15.74 0.41
C SER A 188 23.48 -14.67 1.00
N ILE A 189 22.17 -14.94 0.99
CA ILE A 189 21.18 -14.04 1.59
C ILE A 189 21.43 -13.90 3.10
N CYS A 190 21.87 -14.96 3.78
CA CYS A 190 22.18 -14.93 5.22
C CYS A 190 23.33 -13.96 5.54
N GLU A 191 24.45 -14.04 4.81
CA GLU A 191 25.59 -13.12 5.02
C GLU A 191 25.20 -11.65 4.79
N VAL A 192 24.34 -11.41 3.80
CA VAL A 192 23.83 -10.08 3.45
C VAL A 192 22.88 -9.57 4.53
N PHE A 193 22.03 -10.44 5.06
CA PHE A 193 21.11 -10.13 6.15
C PHE A 193 21.85 -9.83 7.46
N ASP A 194 22.89 -10.58 7.78
CA ASP A 194 23.70 -10.37 9.00
C ASP A 194 24.38 -8.99 8.98
N LEU A 195 24.85 -8.54 7.81
CA LEU A 195 25.37 -7.17 7.64
C LEU A 195 24.29 -6.13 7.99
N LEU A 196 23.08 -6.32 7.48
CA LEU A 196 21.98 -5.36 7.66
C LEU A 196 21.48 -5.36 9.11
N HIS A 197 21.35 -6.52 9.75
CA HIS A 197 20.89 -6.65 11.14
C HIS A 197 21.90 -6.18 12.19
N GLY A 198 23.19 -6.15 11.87
CA GLY A 198 24.21 -5.52 12.73
C GLY A 198 23.96 -4.03 12.96
N THR A 199 23.08 -3.42 12.17
CA THR A 199 22.63 -2.03 12.25
C THR A 199 21.12 -2.01 12.37
N ASP A 200 20.59 -1.60 13.52
CA ASP A 200 19.14 -1.50 13.73
C ASP A 200 18.52 -0.47 12.75
N PRO A 201 17.77 -0.90 11.72
CA PRO A 201 17.25 0.01 10.70
C PRO A 201 16.19 0.96 11.26
N GLU A 202 15.47 0.58 12.33
CA GLU A 202 14.49 1.45 12.98
C GLU A 202 15.20 2.64 13.62
N VAL A 203 16.29 2.39 14.35
CA VAL A 203 17.11 3.42 14.99
C VAL A 203 17.74 4.38 13.97
N LEU A 204 18.06 3.90 12.77
CA LEU A 204 18.61 4.74 11.70
C LEU A 204 17.53 5.56 10.98
N LEU A 205 16.27 5.21 11.14
CA LEU A 205 15.16 5.88 10.47
C LEU A 205 14.32 6.77 11.40
N ASP A 206 14.55 6.75 12.71
CA ASP A 206 14.06 7.77 13.65
C ASP A 206 14.80 9.12 13.49
#